data_AF-A0A2T5U8Z3-F1
#
_entry.id   AF-A0A2T5U8Z3-F1
#
_cell.length_a   1.000
_cell.length_b   1.000
_cell.length_c   1.000
_cell.angle_alpha   90.00
_cell.angle_beta   90.00
_cell.angle_gamma   90.00
#
_symmetry.space_group_name_H-M   'P 1'
#
loop_
_entity.id
_entity.type
_entity.pdbx_description
1 polymer ?
#
loop_
_entity_poly.entity_id
_entity_poly.type
_entity_poly.pdbx_seq_one_letter_code
_entity_poly.pdbx_strand_id
1 'polypeptide(L)'
;MSPTNLPGVGLPSRQRLTLTERIVFGLYAAVFCLWVFDINAADTALVTPINGRFLGGVTWLGAFLGVMLGWFVVRYSTRTRAEASFRRKVIMASLVLVTFGTFYAVIFDHVAWRAANMRAFADSSSPITWAHFPIVSYRMRKSQPVVLIDRQGEERPIPISLADYQLLEATAHSSRYCLNLQRQQVGSAVRVFRPSGAAPNVIPVEACVPS
;
A
#
# COMPACT_ATOMS: atom_id res chain seq x y z
N MET A 1 -8.04 -56.77 -37.80
CA MET A 1 -7.36 -55.67 -37.08
C MET A 1 -8.29 -54.47 -37.12
N SER A 2 -8.99 -54.19 -36.01
CA SER A 2 -9.87 -53.01 -35.89
C SER A 2 -9.06 -51.82 -35.41
N PRO A 3 -9.18 -50.63 -36.02
CA PRO A 3 -8.51 -49.44 -35.53
C PRO A 3 -9.24 -48.93 -34.28
N THR A 4 -8.50 -48.84 -33.18
CA THR A 4 -8.89 -48.22 -31.92
C THR A 4 -8.98 -46.70 -32.11
N ASN A 5 -10.18 -46.14 -31.99
CA ASN A 5 -10.39 -44.70 -31.89
C ASN A 5 -9.82 -44.21 -30.55
N LEU A 6 -8.77 -43.39 -30.60
CA LEU A 6 -8.28 -42.65 -29.44
C LEU A 6 -9.29 -41.55 -29.07
N PRO A 7 -9.63 -41.37 -27.78
CA PRO A 7 -10.48 -40.26 -27.35
C PRO A 7 -9.76 -38.95 -27.62
N GLY A 8 -10.38 -38.11 -28.45
CA GLY A 8 -9.92 -36.76 -28.74
C GLY A 8 -9.74 -35.98 -27.45
N VAL A 9 -8.49 -35.57 -27.18
CA VAL A 9 -8.16 -34.58 -26.17
C VAL A 9 -8.79 -33.28 -26.61
N GLY A 10 -10.00 -33.01 -26.12
CA GLY A 10 -10.68 -31.73 -26.29
C GLY A 10 -9.84 -30.65 -25.65
N LEU A 11 -9.05 -29.94 -26.46
CA LEU A 11 -8.41 -28.69 -26.07
C LEU A 11 -9.51 -27.78 -25.48
N PRO A 12 -9.33 -27.24 -24.25
CA PRO A 12 -10.32 -26.39 -23.64
C PRO A 12 -10.59 -25.23 -24.59
N SER A 13 -11.84 -25.15 -25.06
CA SER A 13 -12.33 -24.09 -25.93
C SER A 13 -11.84 -22.74 -25.41
N ARG A 14 -11.12 -21.97 -26.23
CA ARG A 14 -10.74 -20.57 -25.95
C ARG A 14 -12.02 -19.79 -25.62
N GLN A 15 -12.38 -19.72 -24.34
CA GLN A 15 -13.49 -18.91 -23.87
C GLN A 15 -13.13 -17.44 -24.10
N ARG A 16 -13.76 -16.82 -25.10
CA ARG A 16 -13.60 -15.39 -25.36
C ARG A 16 -14.29 -14.63 -24.23
N LEU A 17 -13.50 -13.96 -23.39
CA LEU A 17 -13.97 -12.88 -22.53
C LEU A 17 -14.73 -11.85 -23.38
N THR A 18 -15.89 -11.42 -22.90
CA THR A 18 -16.67 -10.33 -23.51
C THR A 18 -15.88 -9.02 -23.41
N LEU A 19 -16.20 -8.04 -24.27
CA LEU A 19 -15.50 -6.75 -24.30
C LEU A 19 -15.52 -6.05 -22.93
N THR A 20 -16.67 -6.07 -22.27
CA THR A 20 -16.87 -5.51 -20.93
C THR A 20 -15.95 -6.16 -19.90
N GLU A 21 -15.80 -7.49 -19.93
CA GLU A 21 -14.94 -8.23 -19.00
C GLU A 21 -13.46 -7.93 -19.21
N ARG A 22 -13.04 -7.71 -20.47
CA ARG A 22 -11.66 -7.30 -20.78
C ARG A 22 -11.37 -5.89 -20.29
N ILE A 23 -12.30 -4.96 -20.46
CA ILE A 23 -12.17 -3.58 -19.98
C ILE A 23 -12.04 -3.57 -18.46
N VAL A 24 -12.93 -4.32 -17.77
CA VAL A 24 -12.93 -4.42 -16.31
C VAL A 24 -11.62 -5.03 -15.81
N PHE A 25 -11.17 -6.14 -16.38
CA PHE A 25 -9.90 -6.76 -16.00
C PHE A 25 -8.69 -5.84 -16.28
N GLY A 26 -8.73 -5.12 -17.41
CA GLY A 26 -7.70 -4.14 -17.78
C GLY A 26 -7.61 -2.98 -16.79
N LEU A 27 -8.76 -2.45 -16.34
CA LEU A 27 -8.83 -1.42 -15.29
C LEU A 27 -8.22 -1.92 -13.98
N TYR A 28 -8.58 -3.13 -13.56
CA TYR A 28 -8.01 -3.74 -12.34
C TYR A 28 -6.50 -3.94 -12.43
N ALA A 29 -6.01 -4.46 -13.56
CA ALA A 29 -4.58 -4.63 -13.81
C ALA A 29 -3.85 -3.27 -13.83
N ALA A 30 -4.45 -2.24 -14.43
CA ALA A 30 -3.88 -0.89 -14.45
C ALA A 30 -3.77 -0.30 -13.04
N VAL A 31 -4.80 -0.42 -12.20
CA VAL A 31 -4.75 0.01 -10.79
C VAL A 31 -3.66 -0.74 -10.01
N PHE A 32 -3.55 -2.05 -10.20
CA PHE A 32 -2.50 -2.85 -9.58
C PHE A 32 -1.10 -2.44 -10.04
N CYS A 33 -0.89 -2.24 -11.34
CA CYS A 33 0.39 -1.77 -11.89
C CYS A 33 0.76 -0.39 -11.34
N LEU A 34 -0.19 0.56 -11.32
CA LEU A 34 0.03 1.89 -10.74
C LEU A 34 0.44 1.80 -9.27
N TRP A 35 -0.20 0.92 -8.49
CA TRP A 35 0.18 0.68 -7.10
C TRP A 35 1.59 0.10 -6.94
N VAL A 36 1.97 -0.87 -7.78
CA VAL A 36 3.32 -1.45 -7.78
C VAL A 36 4.38 -0.39 -8.11
N PHE A 37 4.13 0.46 -9.11
CA PHE A 37 5.04 1.56 -9.43
C PHE A 37 5.12 2.56 -8.28
N ASP A 38 4.00 2.96 -7.70
CA ASP A 38 3.95 4.00 -6.67
C ASP A 38 4.61 3.56 -5.34
N ILE A 39 4.46 2.30 -4.93
CA ILE A 39 5.16 1.79 -3.74
C ILE A 39 6.67 1.87 -3.89
N ASN A 40 7.19 1.62 -5.10
CA ASN A 40 8.62 1.57 -5.37
C ASN A 40 9.22 2.95 -5.71
N ALA A 41 8.40 3.92 -6.16
CA ALA A 41 8.87 5.23 -6.60
C ALA A 41 8.57 6.38 -5.64
N ALA A 42 7.77 6.16 -4.58
CA ALA A 42 7.40 7.23 -3.66
C ALA A 42 8.51 7.52 -2.63
N ASP A 43 9.46 8.37 -3.01
CA ASP A 43 10.50 8.93 -2.12
C ASP A 43 9.98 10.01 -1.15
N THR A 44 8.68 10.28 -1.14
CA THR A 44 8.07 11.31 -0.30
C THR A 44 6.99 10.73 0.60
N ALA A 45 6.83 11.34 1.76
CA ALA A 45 5.84 11.00 2.76
C ALA A 45 5.04 12.27 3.14
N LEU A 46 3.71 12.27 3.02
CA LEU A 46 2.80 13.30 3.51
C LEU A 46 2.51 13.16 5.03
N VAL A 47 3.00 14.11 5.83
CA VAL A 47 2.88 14.10 7.30
C VAL A 47 1.55 14.70 7.80
N THR A 48 0.87 15.47 6.95
CA THR A 48 -0.29 16.25 7.40
C THR A 48 -1.59 15.50 7.36
N PRO A 49 -2.50 15.79 8.32
CA PRO A 49 -3.67 14.97 8.51
C PRO A 49 -4.58 14.97 7.29
N ILE A 50 -4.93 13.78 6.81
CA ILE A 50 -5.94 13.62 5.78
C ILE A 50 -7.31 13.59 6.45
N ASN A 51 -8.30 14.20 5.79
CA ASN A 51 -9.69 14.05 6.22
C ASN A 51 -10.07 12.55 6.23
N GLY A 52 -10.27 11.98 7.42
CA GLY A 52 -10.58 10.56 7.58
C GLY A 52 -11.83 10.10 6.82
N ARG A 53 -12.78 10.99 6.52
CA ARG A 53 -13.94 10.66 5.66
C ARG A 53 -13.53 10.45 4.21
N PHE A 54 -12.59 11.25 3.71
CA PHE A 54 -12.04 11.08 2.38
C PHE A 54 -11.25 9.78 2.30
N LEU A 55 -10.34 9.53 3.25
CA LEU A 55 -9.55 8.30 3.31
C LEU A 55 -10.48 7.08 3.38
N GLY A 56 -11.42 7.08 4.33
CA GLY A 56 -12.41 6.02 4.47
C GLY A 56 -13.24 5.82 3.20
N GLY A 57 -13.68 6.90 2.54
CA GLY A 57 -14.45 6.84 1.30
C GLY A 57 -13.67 6.18 0.15
N VAL A 58 -12.41 6.54 -0.04
CA VAL A 58 -11.56 5.93 -1.07
C VAL A 58 -11.24 4.47 -0.75
N THR A 59 -10.95 4.15 0.52
CA THR A 59 -10.71 2.78 0.99
C THR A 59 -11.94 1.89 0.82
N TRP A 60 -13.14 2.38 1.14
CA TRP A 60 -14.41 1.67 0.92
C TRP A 60 -14.70 1.46 -0.56
N LEU A 61 -14.41 2.45 -1.41
CA LEU A 61 -14.52 2.31 -2.86
C LEU A 61 -13.60 1.18 -3.36
N GLY A 62 -12.36 1.15 -2.88
CA GLY A 62 -11.43 0.04 -3.16
C GLY A 62 -11.98 -1.30 -2.71
N ALA A 63 -12.46 -1.40 -1.47
CA ALA A 63 -13.04 -2.63 -0.95
C ALA A 63 -14.22 -3.13 -1.81
N PHE A 64 -15.12 -2.23 -2.20
CA PHE A 64 -16.27 -2.55 -3.05
C PHE A 64 -15.85 -3.07 -4.42
N LEU A 65 -14.86 -2.42 -5.05
CA LEU A 65 -14.29 -2.86 -6.33
C LEU A 65 -13.59 -4.23 -6.20
N GLY A 66 -12.85 -4.46 -5.11
CA GLY A 66 -12.26 -5.76 -4.82
C GLY A 66 -13.31 -6.86 -4.70
N VAL A 67 -14.41 -6.62 -3.98
CA VAL A 67 -15.51 -7.57 -3.85
C VAL A 67 -16.17 -7.85 -5.21
N MET A 68 -16.40 -6.83 -6.03
CA MET A 68 -16.93 -7.01 -7.41
C MET A 68 -16.01 -7.90 -8.27
N LEU A 69 -14.70 -7.70 -8.19
CA LEU A 69 -13.73 -8.56 -8.89
C LEU A 69 -13.71 -9.98 -8.34
N GLY A 70 -13.70 -10.14 -7.01
CA GLY A 70 -13.77 -11.45 -6.36
C GLY A 70 -15.03 -12.21 -6.78
N TRP A 71 -16.18 -11.52 -6.87
CA TRP A 71 -17.44 -12.11 -7.33
C TRP A 71 -17.34 -12.59 -8.78
N PHE A 72 -16.71 -11.80 -9.65
CA PHE A 72 -16.45 -12.17 -11.03
C PHE A 72 -15.59 -13.44 -11.13
N VAL A 73 -14.50 -13.52 -10.35
CA VAL A 73 -13.61 -14.69 -10.28
C VAL A 73 -14.37 -15.93 -9.80
N VAL A 74 -15.21 -15.78 -8.76
CA VAL A 74 -16.05 -16.87 -8.24
C VAL A 74 -17.03 -17.38 -9.31
N ARG A 75 -17.73 -16.48 -10.02
CA ARG A 75 -18.64 -16.88 -11.11
C ARG A 75 -17.93 -17.59 -12.25
N TYR A 76 -16.71 -17.17 -12.59
CA TYR A 76 -15.92 -17.84 -13.62
C TYR A 76 -15.42 -19.21 -13.17
N SER A 77 -14.96 -19.34 -11.93
CA SER A 77 -14.45 -20.61 -11.40
C SER A 77 -15.55 -21.66 -11.16
N THR A 78 -16.76 -21.23 -10.78
CA THR A 78 -17.90 -22.13 -10.56
C THR A 78 -18.46 -22.73 -11.86
N ARG A 79 -18.26 -22.06 -13.01
CA ARG A 79 -18.58 -22.63 -14.35
C ARG A 79 -17.70 -23.81 -14.75
N THR A 80 -16.50 -23.93 -14.18
CA THR A 80 -15.51 -24.97 -14.56
C THR A 80 -15.43 -26.12 -13.54
N ARG A 81 -15.99 -25.97 -12.34
CA ARG A 81 -15.95 -26.98 -11.27
C ARG A 81 -17.36 -27.47 -10.89
N ALA A 82 -17.86 -28.45 -11.64
CA ALA A 82 -19.18 -29.04 -11.40
C ALA A 82 -19.28 -29.74 -10.02
N GLU A 83 -18.21 -30.33 -9.51
CA GLU A 83 -18.29 -31.38 -8.46
C GLU A 83 -18.01 -30.95 -7.01
N ALA A 84 -17.74 -29.67 -6.72
CA ALA A 84 -17.53 -29.27 -5.33
C ALA A 84 -18.85 -29.22 -4.52
N SER A 85 -18.83 -29.75 -3.29
CA SER A 85 -19.95 -29.66 -2.35
C SER A 85 -20.35 -28.20 -2.11
N PHE A 86 -21.65 -27.93 -1.92
CA PHE A 86 -22.18 -26.58 -1.73
C PHE A 86 -21.45 -25.81 -0.63
N ARG A 87 -21.19 -26.47 0.51
CA ARG A 87 -20.43 -25.89 1.63
C ARG A 87 -19.03 -25.43 1.22
N ARG A 88 -18.30 -26.23 0.43
CA ARG A 88 -16.96 -25.87 -0.05
C ARG A 88 -17.00 -24.72 -1.06
N LYS A 89 -18.03 -24.66 -1.91
CA LYS A 89 -18.26 -23.55 -2.84
C LYS A 89 -18.49 -22.23 -2.10
N VAL A 90 -19.33 -22.24 -1.06
CA VAL A 90 -19.60 -21.04 -0.23
C VAL A 90 -18.35 -20.58 0.49
N ILE A 91 -17.60 -21.48 1.15
CA ILE A 91 -16.37 -21.10 1.87
C ILE A 91 -15.33 -20.50 0.92
N MET A 92 -15.10 -21.13 -0.24
CA MET A 92 -14.17 -20.60 -1.24
C MET A 92 -14.63 -19.25 -1.80
N ALA A 93 -15.92 -19.09 -2.07
CA ALA A 93 -16.46 -17.82 -2.53
C ALA A 93 -16.23 -16.70 -1.50
N SER A 94 -16.58 -16.95 -0.24
CA SER A 94 -16.36 -15.97 0.83
C SER A 94 -14.88 -15.61 1.00
N LEU A 95 -13.98 -16.60 0.98
CA LEU A 95 -12.54 -16.36 1.06
C LEU A 95 -12.04 -15.48 -0.10
N VAL A 96 -12.47 -15.77 -1.33
CA VAL A 96 -12.10 -14.96 -2.50
C VAL A 96 -12.62 -13.53 -2.35
N LEU A 97 -13.89 -13.35 -1.97
CA LEU A 97 -14.48 -12.02 -1.80
C LEU A 97 -13.77 -11.19 -0.72
N VAL A 98 -13.51 -11.79 0.44
CA VAL A 98 -12.80 -11.12 1.55
C VAL A 98 -11.37 -10.79 1.15
N THR A 99 -10.67 -11.72 0.50
CA THR A 99 -9.28 -11.53 0.08
C THR A 99 -9.17 -10.37 -0.91
N PHE A 100 -9.97 -10.39 -1.97
CA PHE A 100 -9.95 -9.32 -2.97
C PHE A 100 -10.45 -7.99 -2.40
N GLY A 101 -11.51 -7.99 -1.59
CA GLY A 101 -12.01 -6.78 -0.93
C GLY A 101 -10.95 -6.13 -0.04
N THR A 102 -10.30 -6.91 0.82
CA THR A 102 -9.26 -6.41 1.72
C THR A 102 -8.03 -5.93 0.95
N PHE A 103 -7.61 -6.69 -0.06
CA PHE A 103 -6.45 -6.34 -0.87
C PHE A 103 -6.64 -5.01 -1.60
N TYR A 104 -7.80 -4.80 -2.23
CA TYR A 104 -8.09 -3.55 -2.91
C TYR A 104 -8.33 -2.38 -1.94
N ALA A 105 -8.88 -2.63 -0.75
CA ALA A 105 -8.97 -1.60 0.29
C ALA A 105 -7.58 -1.04 0.63
N VAL A 106 -6.58 -1.90 0.82
CA VAL A 106 -5.19 -1.49 1.11
C VAL A 106 -4.56 -0.74 -0.06
N ILE A 107 -4.81 -1.16 -1.30
CA ILE A 107 -4.33 -0.45 -2.49
C ILE A 107 -4.90 0.97 -2.53
N PHE A 108 -6.21 1.10 -2.36
CA PHE A 108 -6.91 2.38 -2.47
C PHE A 108 -6.57 3.32 -1.32
N ASP A 109 -6.35 2.79 -0.11
CA ASP A 109 -5.80 3.58 1.00
C ASP A 109 -4.47 4.23 0.60
N HIS A 110 -3.53 3.45 0.05
CA HIS A 110 -2.26 3.98 -0.46
C HIS A 110 -2.44 5.00 -1.60
N VAL A 111 -3.35 4.74 -2.54
CA VAL A 111 -3.66 5.68 -3.63
C VAL A 111 -4.25 6.98 -3.08
N ALA A 112 -5.09 6.94 -2.05
CA ALA A 112 -5.65 8.13 -1.41
C ALA A 112 -4.56 9.03 -0.83
N TRP A 113 -3.60 8.42 -0.12
CA TRP A 113 -2.41 9.09 0.40
C TRP A 113 -1.60 9.76 -0.71
N ARG A 114 -1.39 9.03 -1.80
CA ARG A 114 -0.62 9.56 -2.95
C ARG A 114 -1.35 10.71 -3.64
N ALA A 115 -2.65 10.56 -3.87
CA ALA A 115 -3.48 11.59 -4.48
C ALA A 115 -3.51 12.86 -3.62
N ALA A 116 -3.57 12.73 -2.28
CA ALA A 116 -3.48 13.87 -1.37
C ALA A 116 -2.12 14.58 -1.48
N ASN A 117 -1.02 13.82 -1.50
CA ASN A 117 0.32 14.38 -1.69
C ASN A 117 0.47 15.09 -3.03
N MET A 118 0.01 14.49 -4.13
CA MET A 118 0.05 15.13 -5.45
C MET A 118 -0.82 16.39 -5.47
N ARG A 119 -2.04 16.33 -4.94
CA ARG A 119 -2.94 17.49 -4.89
C ARG A 119 -2.34 18.66 -4.11
N ALA A 120 -1.61 18.39 -3.03
CA ALA A 120 -1.00 19.43 -2.21
C ALA A 120 0.30 19.98 -2.80
N PHE A 121 1.04 19.19 -3.59
CA PHE A 121 2.44 19.51 -3.94
C PHE A 121 2.83 19.35 -5.42
N ALA A 122 1.92 18.99 -6.33
CA ALA A 122 2.26 18.77 -7.75
C ALA A 122 2.86 20.02 -8.42
N ASP A 123 2.28 21.19 -8.17
CA ASP A 123 2.68 22.46 -8.81
C ASP A 123 3.28 23.46 -7.80
N SER A 124 3.70 22.97 -6.63
CA SER A 124 4.20 23.86 -5.59
C SER A 124 5.66 24.25 -5.81
N SER A 125 5.91 25.56 -5.83
CA SER A 125 7.25 26.15 -5.78
C SER A 125 7.77 26.37 -4.35
N SER A 126 7.10 25.83 -3.32
CA SER A 126 7.55 25.97 -1.94
C SER A 126 8.96 25.39 -1.78
N PRO A 127 9.87 26.07 -1.05
CA PRO A 127 11.24 25.59 -0.89
C PRO A 127 11.28 24.27 -0.10
N ILE A 128 12.24 23.42 -0.46
CA ILE A 128 12.62 22.25 0.33
C ILE A 128 13.61 22.73 1.38
N THR A 129 13.32 22.47 2.65
CA THR A 129 14.10 22.94 3.80
C THR A 129 14.39 21.78 4.74
N TRP A 130 15.53 21.82 5.42
CA TRP A 130 15.83 20.86 6.49
C TRP A 130 15.04 21.21 7.75
N ALA A 131 14.49 20.20 8.42
CA ALA A 131 13.74 20.38 9.65
C ALA A 131 13.89 19.19 10.59
N HIS A 132 13.83 19.50 11.89
CA HIS A 132 13.84 18.52 12.96
C HIS A 132 12.42 17.99 13.22
N PHE A 133 12.29 16.67 13.22
CA PHE A 133 11.05 15.96 13.50
C PHE A 133 11.22 15.13 14.77
N PRO A 134 10.45 15.39 15.84
CA PRO A 134 10.58 14.66 17.10
C PRO A 134 10.17 13.20 16.93
N ILE A 135 10.93 12.29 17.56
CA ILE A 135 10.60 10.87 17.54
C ILE A 135 9.51 10.60 18.58
N VAL A 136 8.33 10.25 18.08
CA VAL A 136 7.16 9.94 18.91
C VAL A 136 7.24 8.52 19.46
N SER A 137 7.63 7.57 18.62
CA SER A 137 7.79 6.17 19.01
C SER A 137 8.75 5.45 18.07
N TYR A 138 9.25 4.31 18.53
CA TYR A 138 10.16 3.45 17.80
C TYR A 138 9.74 1.99 17.98
N ARG A 139 10.01 1.15 16.98
CA ARG A 139 9.69 -0.29 17.04
C ARG A 139 10.55 -1.09 16.07
N MET A 140 10.66 -2.39 16.32
CA MET A 140 11.17 -3.33 15.32
C MET A 140 10.04 -3.74 14.37
N ARG A 141 10.21 -3.47 13.07
CA ARG A 141 9.31 -3.96 12.03
C ARG A 141 9.99 -5.11 11.29
N LYS A 142 9.57 -6.34 11.60
CA LYS A 142 10.27 -7.57 11.18
C LYS A 142 11.71 -7.54 11.73
N SER A 143 12.69 -7.23 10.90
CA SER A 143 14.11 -7.14 11.25
C SER A 143 14.69 -5.74 11.04
N GLN A 144 13.87 -4.76 10.67
CA GLN A 144 14.31 -3.39 10.43
C GLN A 144 13.80 -2.48 11.56
N PRO A 145 14.70 -1.80 12.29
CA PRO A 145 14.28 -0.82 13.28
C PRO A 145 13.72 0.40 12.56
N VAL A 146 12.60 0.90 13.09
CA VAL A 146 11.90 2.03 12.50
C VAL A 146 11.40 2.99 13.57
N VAL A 147 11.29 4.26 13.19
CA VAL A 147 10.73 5.33 14.02
C VAL A 147 9.51 5.96 13.39
N LEU A 148 8.70 6.58 14.24
CA LEU A 148 7.52 7.33 13.89
C LEU A 148 7.72 8.76 14.37
N ILE A 149 7.53 9.71 13.47
CA ILE A 149 7.73 11.15 13.71
C ILE A 149 6.42 11.91 13.98
N ASP A 150 5.27 11.24 13.85
CA ASP A 150 3.96 11.83 14.10
C ASP A 150 3.08 10.95 15.02
N ARG A 151 2.29 11.62 15.87
CA ARG A 151 1.34 11.03 16.82
C ARG A 151 0.01 10.66 16.17
N GLN A 152 -0.37 11.28 15.06
CA GLN A 152 -1.66 11.05 14.42
C GLN A 152 -1.70 9.77 13.58
N GLY A 153 -0.63 8.96 13.60
CA GLY A 153 -0.61 7.64 12.99
C GLY A 153 -0.53 7.69 11.47
N GLU A 154 -0.32 8.87 10.90
CA GLU A 154 -0.37 9.15 9.48
C GLU A 154 1.05 9.36 8.95
N GLU A 155 1.86 8.29 9.01
CA GLU A 155 2.61 7.80 7.84
C GLU A 155 3.59 6.66 8.14
N ARG A 156 4.04 6.06 7.03
CA ARG A 156 4.93 4.91 6.96
C ARG A 156 6.16 5.10 7.86
N PRO A 157 6.48 4.09 8.69
CA PRO A 157 7.63 4.13 9.59
C PRO A 157 8.94 4.42 8.84
N ILE A 158 9.78 5.28 9.40
CA ILE A 158 11.08 5.67 8.82
C ILE A 158 12.15 4.69 9.32
N PRO A 159 12.91 4.03 8.43
CA PRO A 159 13.97 3.13 8.85
C PRO A 159 15.14 3.89 9.48
N ILE A 160 15.68 3.35 10.57
CA ILE A 160 16.88 3.84 11.26
C ILE A 160 17.93 2.73 11.35
N SER A 161 19.11 3.00 11.90
CA SER A 161 20.10 1.94 12.15
C SER A 161 19.74 1.15 13.40
N LEU A 162 20.32 -0.04 13.53
CA LEU A 162 20.26 -0.79 14.77
C LEU A 162 20.96 -0.04 15.92
N ALA A 163 22.02 0.70 15.63
CA ALA A 163 22.73 1.50 16.64
C ALA A 163 21.84 2.61 17.20
N ASP A 164 21.11 3.34 16.35
CA ASP A 164 20.14 4.36 16.76
C ASP A 164 18.97 3.75 17.54
N TYR A 165 18.51 2.56 17.15
CA TYR A 165 17.46 1.86 17.87
C TYR A 165 17.91 1.47 19.29
N GLN A 166 19.13 0.94 19.41
CA GLN A 166 19.71 0.61 20.72
C GLN A 166 19.93 1.85 21.58
N LEU A 167 20.30 2.99 20.98
CA LEU A 167 20.39 4.27 21.68
C LEU A 167 19.02 4.71 22.25
N LEU A 168 17.97 4.62 21.43
CA LEU A 168 16.60 4.94 21.85
C LEU A 168 16.10 3.98 22.94
N GLU A 169 16.41 2.68 22.82
CA GLU A 169 16.06 1.65 23.81
C GLU A 169 16.79 1.86 25.13
N ALA A 170 18.10 2.16 25.09
CA ALA A 170 18.92 2.39 26.28
C ALA A 170 18.51 3.66 27.06
N THR A 171 18.01 4.67 26.37
CA THR A 171 17.66 5.96 26.98
C THR A 171 16.23 6.03 27.49
N ALA A 172 15.33 5.17 27.00
CA ALA A 172 13.88 5.15 27.35
C ALA A 172 13.15 6.50 27.18
N HIS A 173 13.75 7.48 26.49
CA HIS A 173 13.24 8.84 26.32
C HIS A 173 13.29 9.26 24.85
N SER A 174 12.48 8.63 24.00
CA SER A 174 12.43 8.92 22.56
C SER A 174 12.09 10.37 22.23
N SER A 175 11.36 11.06 23.12
CA SER A 175 10.97 12.47 22.95
C SER A 175 12.13 13.47 22.97
N ARG A 176 13.32 13.05 23.44
CA ARG A 176 14.54 13.88 23.42
C ARG A 176 15.30 13.79 22.12
N TYR A 177 14.88 12.91 21.21
CA TYR A 177 15.55 12.63 19.97
C TYR A 177 14.70 13.02 18.76
N CYS A 178 15.37 13.52 17.74
CA CYS A 178 14.78 14.05 16.53
C CYS A 178 15.46 13.42 15.30
N LEU A 179 14.72 13.32 14.20
CA LEU A 179 15.28 13.09 12.88
C LEU A 179 15.41 14.41 12.13
N ASN A 180 16.52 14.59 11.42
CA ASN A 180 16.67 15.70 10.49
C ASN A 180 16.27 15.23 9.08
N LEU A 181 15.18 15.79 8.56
CA LEU A 181 14.61 15.40 7.26
C LEU A 181 14.40 16.64 6.40
N GLN A 182 14.54 16.45 5.09
CA GLN A 182 14.07 17.44 4.14
C GLN A 182 12.54 17.46 4.16
N ARG A 183 11.98 18.66 4.36
CA ARG A 183 10.54 18.90 4.30
C ARG A 183 10.20 19.93 3.24
N GLN A 184 9.00 19.85 2.72
CA GLN A 184 8.36 20.92 1.97
C GLN A 184 6.98 21.18 2.56
N GLN A 185 6.65 22.45 2.71
CA GLN A 185 5.40 22.90 3.32
C GLN A 185 4.62 23.79 2.35
N VAL A 186 3.32 23.51 2.21
CA VAL A 186 2.36 24.28 1.41
C VAL A 186 1.14 24.57 2.27
N GLY A 187 1.03 25.80 2.77
CA GLY A 187 0.00 26.15 3.75
C GLY A 187 0.13 25.28 5.01
N SER A 188 -0.93 24.51 5.31
CA SER A 188 -0.97 23.55 6.41
C SER A 188 -0.52 22.15 6.02
N ALA A 189 -0.19 21.87 4.75
CA ALA A 189 0.26 20.57 4.26
C ALA A 189 1.80 20.46 4.36
N VAL A 190 2.31 19.32 4.82
CA VAL A 190 3.74 19.06 5.02
C VAL A 190 4.06 17.69 4.43
N ARG A 191 5.06 17.65 3.55
CA ARG A 191 5.66 16.40 3.08
C ARG A 191 7.13 16.34 3.49
N VAL A 192 7.60 15.15 3.82
CA VAL A 192 9.01 14.83 4.07
C VAL A 192 9.57 13.98 2.95
N PHE A 193 10.82 14.22 2.59
CA PHE A 193 11.54 13.41 1.62
C PHE A 193 12.31 12.32 2.37
N ARG A 194 12.21 11.09 1.87
CA ARG A 194 13.00 9.96 2.34
C ARG A 194 14.36 9.99 1.63
N PRO A 195 15.44 9.57 2.29
CA PRO A 195 16.71 9.37 1.63
C PRO A 195 16.57 8.27 0.56
N SER A 196 16.83 8.59 -0.70
CA SER A 196 16.77 7.65 -1.80
C SER A 196 18.01 6.74 -1.85
N GLY A 197 17.82 5.45 -1.58
CA GLY A 197 18.26 4.32 -2.42
C GLY A 197 19.73 3.99 -2.74
N ALA A 198 20.77 4.76 -2.41
CA ALA A 198 22.16 4.40 -2.81
C ALA A 198 23.01 3.71 -1.71
N ALA A 199 22.50 3.65 -0.49
CA ALA A 199 23.04 2.89 0.65
C ALA A 199 21.89 2.76 1.67
N PRO A 200 21.98 1.92 2.71
CA PRO A 200 21.18 2.16 3.91
C PRO A 200 21.66 3.48 4.52
N ASN A 201 21.26 4.60 3.91
CA ASN A 201 21.37 5.95 4.45
C ASN A 201 20.34 6.02 5.56
N VAL A 202 20.67 5.34 6.65
CA VAL A 202 20.09 5.53 7.95
C VAL A 202 20.19 7.02 8.23
N ILE A 203 19.05 7.65 8.47
CA ILE A 203 19.04 9.01 8.99
C ILE A 203 19.48 8.90 10.45
N PRO A 204 20.60 9.53 10.84
CA PRO A 204 21.08 9.46 12.20
C PRO A 204 20.04 10.05 13.15
N VAL A 205 19.90 9.43 14.32
CA VAL A 205 19.07 9.96 15.38
C VAL A 205 19.89 10.95 16.19
N GLU A 206 19.43 12.20 16.26
CA GLU A 206 20.14 13.28 16.94
C GLU A 206 19.34 13.79 18.14
N ALA A 207 20.01 14.36 19.14
CA ALA A 207 19.32 15.02 20.24
C ALA A 207 18.54 16.23 19.70
N CYS A 208 17.28 16.39 20.09
CA CYS A 208 16.50 17.57 19.75
C CYS A 208 17.15 18.80 20.40
N VAL A 209 17.72 19.68 19.59
CA VAL A 209 18.11 21.01 20.05
C VAL A 209 16.82 21.83 20.19
N PRO A 210 16.51 22.41 21.36
CA PRO A 210 15.38 23.32 21.49
C PRO A 210 15.61 24.53 20.58
N SER A 211 14.78 24.66 19.55
CA SER A 211 14.74 25.82 18.66
C SER A 211 14.05 27.00 19.32
#